data_AF-A0A9D7G7J5-F1
#
_entry.id   AF-A0A9D7G7J5-F1
#
_cell.length_a   1.000
_cell.length_b   1.000
_cell.length_c   1.000
_cell.angle_alpha   90.00
_cell.angle_beta   90.00
_cell.angle_gamma   90.00
#
_symmetry.space_group_name_H-M   'P 1'
#
loop_
_entity.id
_entity.type
_entity.pdbx_description
1 polymer ?
#
loop_
_entity_poly.entity_id
_entity_poly.type
_entity_poly.pdbx_seq_one_letter_code
_entity_poly.pdbx_strand_id
1 'polypeptide(L)'
;MRVTPNPSGGRIQVEVVLDRSTIADLRIVNSGGSTVRQLLRSNEADSGPHRFSADLTREGAGTYLVVLKTNEGMRWEKAVISQ
;
A
#
# COMPACT_ATOMS: atom_id res chain seq x y z
N MET A 1 7.15 3.42 -5.55
CA MET A 1 6.54 2.48 -4.60
C MET A 1 6.77 1.08 -5.13
N ARG A 2 6.92 0.10 -4.26
CA ARG A 2 7.13 -1.30 -4.64
C ARG A 2 6.35 -2.20 -3.69
N VAL A 3 5.80 -3.29 -4.21
CA VAL A 3 5.05 -4.29 -3.45
C VAL A 3 5.67 -5.67 -3.69
N THR A 4 6.09 -6.35 -2.63
CA THR A 4 6.78 -7.66 -2.72
C THR A 4 6.35 -8.63 -1.63
N PRO A 5 6.25 -9.94 -1.90
CA PRO A 5 6.23 -10.55 -3.23
C PRO A 5 4.94 -10.19 -3.98
N ASN A 6 4.97 -10.29 -5.32
CA ASN A 6 3.80 -10.06 -6.17
C ASN A 6 3.90 -10.92 -7.45
N PRO A 7 3.10 -11.99 -7.62
CA PRO A 7 1.99 -12.43 -6.74
C PRO A 7 2.42 -12.85 -5.33
N SER A 8 1.47 -12.89 -4.40
CA SER A 8 1.67 -13.21 -2.98
C SER A 8 0.63 -14.21 -2.48
N GLY A 9 0.99 -15.03 -1.49
CA GLY A 9 0.06 -15.89 -0.74
C GLY A 9 -0.75 -15.17 0.34
N GLY A 10 -0.79 -13.82 0.33
CA GLY A 10 -1.51 -12.99 1.30
C GLY A 10 -0.61 -12.06 2.10
N ARG A 11 0.66 -12.39 2.32
CA ARG A 11 1.61 -11.50 3.02
C ARG A 11 2.41 -10.69 2.03
N ILE A 12 2.43 -9.37 2.20
CA ILE A 12 3.17 -8.45 1.34
C ILE A 12 3.92 -7.42 2.17
N GLN A 13 4.96 -6.87 1.57
CA GLN A 13 5.72 -5.72 2.01
C GLN A 13 5.54 -4.59 0.99
N VAL A 14 5.27 -3.40 1.50
CA VAL A 14 5.13 -2.17 0.71
C VAL A 14 6.28 -1.25 1.06
N GLU A 15 7.04 -0.85 0.04
CA GLU A 15 8.14 0.09 0.14
C GLU A 15 7.79 1.39 -0.59
N VAL A 16 7.96 2.50 0.11
CA VAL A 16 7.74 3.85 -0.40
C VAL A 16 8.97 4.67 -0.09
N VAL A 17 9.38 5.52 -1.03
CA VAL A 17 10.37 6.57 -0.77
C VAL A 17 9.63 7.89 -0.96
N LEU A 18 9.63 8.72 0.07
CA LEU A 18 9.08 10.07 0.04
C LEU A 18 10.23 11.05 -0.17
N ASP A 19 10.18 11.86 -1.23
CA ASP A 19 11.28 12.77 -1.58
C ASP A 19 11.36 13.97 -0.61
N ARG A 20 10.27 14.30 0.08
CA ARG A 20 10.16 15.37 1.08
C ARG A 20 9.13 15.01 2.16
N SER A 21 9.14 15.75 3.27
CA SER A 21 8.09 15.63 4.28
C SER A 21 6.74 16.08 3.70
N THR A 22 5.69 15.28 3.91
CA THR A 22 4.38 15.50 3.28
C THR A 22 3.22 14.87 4.08
N ILE A 23 1.98 15.32 3.84
CA ILE A 23 0.78 14.59 4.24
C ILE A 23 0.74 13.30 3.40
N ALA A 24 0.61 12.14 4.03
CA ALA A 24 0.61 10.86 3.34
C ALA A 24 -0.47 9.90 3.87
N ASP A 25 -1.23 9.31 2.95
CA ASP A 25 -2.19 8.24 3.19
C ASP A 25 -1.80 7.03 2.33
N LEU A 26 -1.44 5.92 2.96
CA LEU A 26 -1.13 4.66 2.30
C LEU A 26 -2.16 3.62 2.73
N ARG A 27 -2.87 3.06 1.77
CA ARG A 27 -3.91 2.06 2.00
C ARG A 27 -3.91 0.98 0.93
N ILE A 28 -4.45 -0.17 1.30
CA ILE A 28 -4.71 -1.28 0.37
C ILE A 28 -6.22 -1.33 0.16
N VAL A 29 -6.64 -1.32 -1.10
CA VAL A 29 -8.04 -1.41 -1.51
C VAL A 29 -8.29 -2.67 -2.33
N ASN A 30 -9.46 -3.27 -2.18
CA ASN A 30 -9.89 -4.39 -3.02
C ASN A 30 -10.49 -3.89 -4.35
N SER A 31 -10.84 -4.81 -5.25
CA SER A 31 -11.45 -4.48 -6.56
C SER A 31 -12.79 -3.74 -6.48
N GLY A 32 -13.49 -3.84 -5.35
CA GLY A 32 -14.71 -3.08 -5.07
C GLY A 32 -14.46 -1.64 -4.59
N GLY A 33 -13.20 -1.24 -4.44
CA GLY A 33 -12.81 0.09 -3.94
C GLY A 33 -12.82 0.21 -2.41
N SER A 34 -13.18 -0.84 -1.68
CA SER A 34 -13.16 -0.84 -0.21
C SER A 34 -11.75 -0.93 0.31
N THR A 35 -11.43 -0.13 1.32
CA THR A 35 -10.14 -0.19 2.02
C THR A 35 -10.10 -1.44 2.90
N VAL A 36 -9.16 -2.34 2.63
CA VAL A 36 -8.95 -3.55 3.42
C VAL A 36 -7.89 -3.34 4.50
N ARG A 37 -6.89 -2.48 4.25
CA ARG A 37 -5.85 -2.11 5.24
C ARG A 37 -5.47 -0.65 5.11
N GLN A 38 -5.31 0.04 6.23
CA GLN A 38 -4.66 1.34 6.32
C GLN A 38 -3.23 1.12 6.85
N LEU A 39 -2.21 1.49 6.07
CA LEU A 39 -0.80 1.29 6.42
C LEU A 39 -0.16 2.58 6.96
N LEU A 40 -0.55 3.73 6.41
CA LEU A 40 -0.10 5.05 6.87
C LEU A 40 -1.27 6.02 6.78
N ARG A 41 -1.43 6.86 7.79
CA ARG A 41 -2.29 8.05 7.74
C ARG A 41 -1.63 9.12 8.59
N SER A 42 -0.83 9.98 7.96
CA SER A 42 -0.09 11.04 8.65
C SER A 42 -0.36 12.39 8.01
N ASN A 43 -0.49 13.41 8.85
CA ASN A 43 -0.51 14.81 8.42
C ASN A 43 0.90 15.36 8.17
N GLU A 44 1.93 14.61 8.58
CA GLU A 44 3.34 14.92 8.35
C GLU A 44 4.14 13.61 8.42
N ALA A 45 4.46 13.04 7.26
CA ALA A 45 5.31 11.87 7.12
C ALA A 45 6.68 12.33 6.64
N ASP A 46 7.73 11.93 7.36
CA ASP A 46 9.10 12.31 7.04
C ASP A 46 9.53 11.88 5.64
N SER A 47 10.45 12.64 5.04
CA SER A 47 11.15 12.21 3.83
C SER A 47 11.99 10.95 4.09
N GLY A 48 12.19 10.17 3.04
CA GLY A 48 13.05 8.99 3.07
C GLY A 48 12.29 7.68 2.83
N PRO A 49 12.96 6.53 3.05
CA PRO A 49 12.37 5.22 2.84
C PRO A 49 11.44 4.82 4.00
N HIS A 50 10.26 4.32 3.64
CA HIS A 50 9.25 3.76 4.53
C HIS A 50 8.91 2.34 4.10
N ARG A 51 8.67 1.47 5.07
CA ARG A 51 8.41 0.05 4.84
C ARG A 51 7.28 -0.44 5.72
N PHE A 52 6.27 -1.04 5.09
CA PHE A 52 5.06 -1.51 5.76
C PHE A 52 4.83 -2.97 5.42
N SER A 53 4.44 -3.78 6.41
CA SER A 53 4.02 -5.16 6.20
C SER A 53 2.50 -5.24 6.28
N ALA A 54 1.89 -6.03 5.40
CA ALA A 54 0.45 -6.27 5.41
C ALA A 54 0.15 -7.76 5.30
N ASP A 55 -0.78 -8.22 6.12
CA ASP A 55 -1.34 -9.58 6.05
C ASP A 55 -2.77 -9.52 5.51
N LEU A 56 -2.92 -10.05 4.29
CA LEU A 56 -4.15 -10.20 3.52
C LEU A 56 -4.54 -11.69 3.39
N THR A 57 -3.99 -12.59 4.21
CA THR A 57 -4.29 -14.04 4.15
C THR A 57 -5.75 -14.38 4.47
N ARG A 58 -6.47 -13.47 5.14
CA ARG A 58 -7.91 -13.59 5.39
C ARG A 58 -8.77 -12.92 4.33
N GLU A 59 -8.15 -12.22 3.39
CA GLU A 59 -8.83 -11.62 2.25
C GLU A 59 -8.85 -12.64 1.10
N GLY A 60 -9.87 -12.59 0.25
CA GLY A 60 -9.99 -13.52 -0.87
C GLY A 60 -8.86 -13.35 -1.90
N ALA A 61 -8.52 -14.42 -2.61
CA ALA A 61 -7.66 -14.33 -3.78
C ALA A 61 -8.21 -13.30 -4.77
N GLY A 62 -7.32 -12.52 -5.38
CA GLY A 62 -7.74 -11.45 -6.28
C GLY A 62 -6.73 -10.33 -6.44
N THR A 63 -7.16 -9.29 -7.14
CA THR A 63 -6.37 -8.08 -7.36
C THR A 63 -6.74 -7.02 -6.34
N TYR A 64 -5.69 -6.43 -5.75
CA TYR A 64 -5.75 -5.31 -4.82
C TYR A 64 -4.91 -4.17 -5.40
N LEU A 65 -5.21 -2.95 -4.95
CA LEU A 65 -4.40 -1.77 -5.24
C LEU A 65 -3.82 -1.25 -3.94
N VAL A 66 -2.50 -1.07 -3.92
CA VAL A 66 -1.81 -0.30 -2.89
C VAL A 66 -1.81 1.14 -3.37
N VAL A 67 -2.46 2.04 -2.64
CA VAL A 67 -2.67 3.43 -3.03
C VAL A 67 -1.94 4.33 -2.03
N LEU A 68 -1.00 5.12 -2.54
CA LEU A 68 -0.34 6.21 -1.82
C LEU A 68 -0.92 7.53 -2.32
N LYS A 69 -1.57 8.28 -1.45
CA LYS A 69 -1.99 9.66 -1.69
C LYS A 69 -1.12 10.58 -0.85
N THR A 70 -0.54 11.59 -1.49
CA THR A 70 0.14 12.69 -0.83
C THR A 70 -0.53 14.02 -1.18
N ASN A 71 -0.08 15.13 -0.60
CA ASN A 71 -0.51 16.46 -1.06
C ASN A 71 0.01 16.82 -2.47
N GLU A 72 0.99 16.07 -2.98
CA GLU A 72 1.60 16.26 -4.31
C GLU A 72 0.96 15.41 -5.40
N GLY A 73 0.20 14.36 -5.03
CA GLY A 73 -0.47 13.52 -6.00
C GLY A 73 -0.84 12.14 -5.47
N MET A 74 -1.13 11.23 -6.40
CA MET A 74 -1.50 9.86 -6.08
C MET A 74 -0.67 8.89 -6.92
N ARG A 75 -0.15 7.85 -6.28
CA ARG A 75 0.51 6.71 -6.93
C ARG A 75 -0.17 5.43 -6.47
N TRP A 76 -0.20 4.44 -7.34
CA TRP A 76 -0.75 3.14 -7.01
C TRP A 76 0.10 2.02 -7.58
N GLU A 77 0.06 0.86 -6.95
CA GLU A 77 0.68 -0.37 -7.41
C GLU A 77 -0.33 -1.52 -7.30
N LYS A 78 -0.33 -2.40 -8.29
CA LYS A 78 -1.17 -3.59 -8.28
C LYS A 78 -0.55 -4.67 -7.40
N ALA A 79 -1.33 -5.27 -6.52
CA ALA A 79 -0.94 -6.47 -5.75
C ALA A 79 -1.88 -7.63 -6.09
N VAL A 80 -1.33 -8.78 -6.47
CA VAL A 80 -2.10 -9.99 -6.78
C VAL A 80 -1.94 -10.98 -5.64
N ILE A 81 -3.06 -11.38 -5.05
CA ILE A 81 -3.12 -12.43 -4.03
C ILE A 81 -3.61 -13.72 -4.66
N SER A 82 -2.77 -14.75 -4.64
CA SER A 82 -3.04 -16.10 -5.15
C SER A 82 -2.95 -17.05 -3.96
N GLN A 83 -4.10 -17.42 -3.41
CA GLN A 83 -4.20 -18.43 -2.36
C GLN A 83 -4.37 -19.82 -2.95
#